data_AF-A0A315VHT4-F1
#
_entry.id   AF-A0A315VHT4-F1
#
_cell.length_a   1.000
_cell.length_b   1.000
_cell.length_c   1.000
_cell.angle_alpha   90.00
_cell.angle_beta   90.00
_cell.angle_gamma   90.00
#
_symmetry.space_group_name_H-M   'P 1'
#
loop_
_entity.id
_entity.type
_entity.pdbx_description
1 polymer ?
#
loop_
_entity_poly.entity_id
_entity_poly.type
_entity_poly.pdbx_seq_one_letter_code
_entity_poly.pdbx_strand_id
1 'polypeptide(L)'
;MAAGPEAKLQLVQKHIRAFPDFPKKGILFRDICPILKSPAALTAVTDLFEEHVRSRQLQVDLLVGLDARGFLFGPLLAQRLGVGFVLVRKKGKLPGATVSLAYDLEYGTVRNTVITEEQHSAPCGSPGPLRHLLAAGHQNQAGSTHHEV
;
A
#
# COMPACT_ATOMS: atom_id res chain seq x y z
N MET A 1 8.68 19.46 -18.87
CA MET A 1 8.07 20.20 -17.74
C MET A 1 7.13 19.24 -17.03
N ALA A 2 7.43 18.86 -15.79
CA ALA A 2 6.54 17.99 -15.02
C ALA A 2 5.24 18.76 -14.74
N ALA A 3 4.09 18.15 -15.03
CA ALA A 3 2.79 18.73 -14.70
C ALA A 3 2.71 18.97 -13.18
N GLY A 4 2.11 20.08 -12.75
CA GLY A 4 1.94 20.38 -11.31
C GLY A 4 1.11 19.32 -10.58
N PRO A 5 1.18 19.26 -9.24
CA PRO A 5 0.49 18.23 -8.44
C PRO A 5 -1.02 18.20 -8.69
N GLU A 6 -1.64 19.36 -8.90
CA GLU A 6 -3.07 19.47 -9.22
C GLU A 6 -3.42 18.80 -10.57
N ALA A 7 -2.58 19.00 -11.60
CA ALA A 7 -2.80 18.37 -12.90
C ALA A 7 -2.61 16.84 -12.82
N LYS A 8 -1.67 16.35 -12.01
CA LYS A 8 -1.50 14.91 -11.74
C LYS A 8 -2.74 14.35 -11.03
N LEU A 9 -3.27 15.05 -10.03
CA LEU A 9 -4.47 14.65 -9.30
C LEU A 9 -5.69 14.55 -10.22
N GLN A 10 -5.92 15.55 -11.07
CA GLN A 10 -7.01 15.54 -12.04
C GLN A 10 -6.88 14.39 -13.05
N LEU A 11 -5.66 14.13 -13.53
CA LEU A 11 -5.39 13.01 -14.42
C LEU A 11 -5.73 11.67 -13.77
N VAL A 12 -5.31 11.46 -12.52
CA VAL A 12 -5.61 10.23 -11.77
C VAL A 12 -7.11 10.11 -11.53
N GLN A 13 -7.78 11.18 -11.07
CA GLN A 13 -9.23 11.18 -10.79
C GLN A 13 -10.06 10.83 -12.02
N LYS A 14 -9.68 11.30 -13.22
CA LYS A 14 -10.36 10.97 -14.49
C LYS A 14 -10.36 9.45 -14.79
N HIS A 15 -9.41 8.70 -14.23
CA HIS A 15 -9.28 7.26 -14.43
C HIS A 15 -9.91 6.44 -13.30
N ILE A 16 -10.53 7.07 -12.30
CA ILE A 16 -11.27 6.38 -11.24
C ILE A 16 -12.75 6.32 -11.61
N ARG A 17 -13.29 5.11 -11.69
CA ARG A 17 -14.73 4.90 -11.92
C ARG A 17 -15.44 4.62 -10.60
N ALA A 18 -16.62 5.20 -10.44
CA ALA A 18 -17.47 4.98 -9.27
C ALA A 18 -18.63 4.04 -9.62
N PHE A 19 -18.83 3.03 -8.79
CA PHE A 19 -19.92 2.07 -8.89
C PHE A 19 -20.72 2.14 -7.58
N PRO A 20 -21.88 2.82 -7.57
CA PRO A 20 -22.73 2.85 -6.38
C PRO A 20 -23.34 1.47 -6.13
N ASP A 21 -23.63 1.18 -4.86
CA ASP A 21 -24.27 -0.05 -4.38
C ASP A 21 -23.52 -1.35 -4.72
N PHE A 22 -22.19 -1.29 -4.82
CA PHE A 22 -21.33 -2.43 -5.09
C PHE A 22 -20.26 -2.62 -3.99
N PRO A 23 -19.98 -3.85 -3.52
CA PRO A 23 -20.69 -5.11 -3.81
C PRO A 23 -22.01 -5.26 -3.04
N LYS A 24 -22.34 -4.30 -2.17
CA LYS A 24 -23.57 -4.26 -1.38
C LYS A 24 -24.17 -2.86 -1.46
N LYS A 25 -25.49 -2.77 -1.29
CA LYS A 25 -26.22 -1.51 -1.20
C LYS A 25 -25.63 -0.60 -0.11
N GLY A 26 -25.49 0.68 -0.40
CA GLY A 26 -24.90 1.70 0.48
C GLY A 26 -23.38 1.87 0.35
N ILE A 27 -22.69 1.06 -0.45
CA ILE A 27 -21.23 1.16 -0.67
C ILE A 27 -20.96 1.82 -2.03
N LEU A 28 -20.14 2.87 -2.03
CA LEU A 28 -19.58 3.45 -3.26
C LEU A 28 -18.24 2.80 -3.58
N PHE A 29 -18.22 1.85 -4.51
CA PHE A 29 -16.98 1.21 -4.95
C PHE A 29 -16.23 2.10 -5.94
N ARG A 30 -14.93 2.32 -5.68
CA ARG A 30 -14.04 3.04 -6.59
C ARG A 30 -13.13 2.03 -7.31
N ASP A 31 -13.36 1.88 -8.59
CA ASP A 31 -12.53 1.08 -9.47
C ASP A 31 -11.32 1.88 -9.95
N ILE A 32 -10.14 1.43 -9.52
CA ILE A 32 -8.84 2.01 -9.83
C ILE A 32 -8.13 1.30 -10.99
N CYS A 33 -8.69 0.19 -11.50
CA CYS A 33 -8.09 -0.59 -12.59
C CYS A 33 -7.77 0.24 -13.85
N PRO A 34 -8.57 1.25 -14.25
CA PRO A 34 -8.24 2.05 -15.43
C PRO A 34 -6.95 2.88 -15.28
N ILE A 35 -6.51 3.19 -14.06
CA ILE A 35 -5.21 3.86 -13.82
C ILE A 35 -4.07 2.98 -14.35
N LEU A 36 -4.13 1.67 -14.10
CA LEU A 36 -3.11 0.71 -14.53
C LEU A 36 -3.00 0.57 -16.05
N LYS A 37 -4.08 0.91 -16.78
CA LYS A 37 -4.11 0.87 -18.25
C LYS A 37 -3.51 2.10 -18.90
N SER A 38 -3.30 3.18 -18.14
CA SER A 38 -2.80 4.46 -18.64
C SER A 38 -1.40 4.70 -18.06
N PRO A 39 -0.32 4.58 -18.87
CA PRO A 39 1.04 4.82 -18.41
C PRO A 39 1.22 6.20 -17.76
N ALA A 40 0.54 7.21 -18.31
CA ALA A 40 0.56 8.57 -17.77
C ALA A 40 -0.12 8.66 -16.40
N ALA A 41 -1.29 8.03 -16.22
CA ALA A 41 -1.99 8.03 -14.93
C ALA A 41 -1.24 7.19 -13.87
N LEU A 42 -0.65 6.06 -14.27
CA LEU A 42 0.17 5.22 -13.40
C LEU A 42 1.42 5.95 -12.92
N THR A 43 2.08 6.68 -13.82
CA THR A 43 3.22 7.54 -13.47
C THR A 43 2.77 8.65 -12.52
N ALA A 44 1.68 9.35 -12.86
CA ALA A 44 1.16 10.45 -12.04
C ALA A 44 0.77 10.01 -10.62
N VAL A 45 0.12 8.86 -10.43
CA VAL A 45 -0.22 8.38 -9.08
C VAL A 45 1.03 7.98 -8.29
N THR A 46 2.03 7.39 -8.95
CA THR A 46 3.28 7.00 -8.30
C THR A 46 4.10 8.23 -7.90
N ASP A 47 4.16 9.23 -8.78
CA ASP A 47 4.77 10.54 -8.48
C ASP A 47 4.11 11.17 -7.24
N LEU A 48 2.77 11.21 -7.20
CA LEU A 48 2.04 11.80 -6.09
C LEU A 48 2.31 11.07 -4.77
N PHE A 49 2.40 9.72 -4.79
CA PHE A 49 2.78 8.97 -3.60
C PHE A 49 4.20 9.27 -3.14
N GLU A 50 5.15 9.33 -4.08
CA GLU A 50 6.55 9.66 -3.76
C GLU A 50 6.67 11.08 -3.18
N GLU A 51 6.05 12.07 -3.82
CA GLU A 51 6.01 13.45 -3.34
C GLU A 51 5.40 13.52 -1.93
N HIS A 52 4.33 12.77 -1.68
CA HIS A 52 3.69 12.69 -0.36
C HIS A 52 4.62 12.13 0.72
N VAL A 53 5.34 11.05 0.44
CA VAL A 53 6.28 10.45 1.39
C VAL A 53 7.45 11.40 1.66
N ARG A 54 8.04 11.98 0.61
CA ARG A 54 9.18 12.90 0.73
C ARG A 54 8.81 14.20 1.46
N SER A 55 7.63 14.75 1.18
CA SER A 55 7.16 16.00 1.82
C SER A 55 6.92 15.86 3.33
N ARG A 56 6.70 14.64 3.83
CA ARG A 56 6.56 14.35 5.26
C ARG A 56 7.89 14.03 5.95
N GLN A 57 9.01 14.09 5.22
CA GLN A 57 10.36 13.72 5.69
C GLN A 57 10.39 12.35 6.38
N LEU A 58 9.59 11.40 5.90
CA LEU A 58 9.58 10.04 6.42
C LEU A 58 10.84 9.32 5.92
N GLN A 59 11.68 8.84 6.83
CA GLN A 59 12.69 7.85 6.50
C GLN A 59 11.99 6.50 6.43
N VAL A 60 11.78 5.99 5.21
CA VAL A 60 11.13 4.70 4.99
C VAL A 60 12.23 3.67 4.75
N ASP A 61 12.32 2.65 5.60
CA ASP A 61 13.28 1.55 5.41
C ASP A 61 12.66 0.42 4.58
N LEU A 62 11.34 0.25 4.71
CA LEU A 62 10.59 -0.86 4.14
C LEU A 62 9.16 -0.44 3.80
N LEU A 63 8.71 -0.83 2.61
CA LEU A 63 7.32 -0.68 2.18
C LEU A 63 6.58 -1.99 2.30
N VAL A 64 5.35 -1.92 2.78
CA VAL A 64 4.49 -3.08 2.95
C VAL A 64 3.23 -2.94 2.11
N GLY A 65 2.94 -3.93 1.28
CA GLY A 65 1.69 -4.01 0.54
C GLY A 65 0.69 -4.91 1.23
N LEU A 66 -0.56 -4.46 1.32
CA LEU A 66 -1.67 -5.30 1.76
C LEU A 66 -2.36 -5.97 0.55
N ASP A 67 -2.56 -7.29 0.63
CA ASP A 67 -3.18 -8.10 -0.41
C ASP A 67 -4.61 -7.59 -0.77
N ALA A 68 -5.02 -7.45 -2.03
CA ALA A 68 -4.23 -7.55 -3.26
C ALA A 68 -3.88 -6.19 -3.87
N ARG A 69 -4.68 -5.16 -3.57
CA ARG A 69 -4.58 -3.84 -4.24
C ARG A 69 -3.33 -3.07 -3.84
N GLY A 70 -2.79 -3.31 -2.64
CA GLY A 70 -1.51 -2.74 -2.22
C GLY A 70 -0.33 -3.19 -3.09
N PHE A 71 -0.43 -4.38 -3.69
CA PHE A 71 0.60 -4.90 -4.59
C PHE A 71 0.65 -4.22 -5.95
N LEU A 72 -0.38 -3.44 -6.30
CA LEU A 72 -0.45 -2.75 -7.58
C LEU A 72 0.49 -1.54 -7.63
N PHE A 73 0.64 -0.82 -6.50
CA PHE A 73 1.44 0.41 -6.43
C PHE A 73 2.63 0.30 -5.47
N GLY A 74 2.55 -0.59 -4.47
CA GLY A 74 3.59 -0.76 -3.47
C GLY A 74 4.98 -1.04 -4.06
N PRO A 75 5.14 -2.03 -4.97
CA PRO A 75 6.43 -2.30 -5.61
C PRO A 75 6.95 -1.12 -6.45
N LEU A 76 6.05 -0.40 -7.13
CA LEU A 76 6.43 0.77 -7.95
C LEU A 76 6.99 1.89 -7.06
N LEU A 77 6.33 2.17 -5.94
CA LEU A 77 6.80 3.16 -4.98
C LEU A 77 8.09 2.72 -4.29
N ALA A 78 8.22 1.44 -3.92
CA ALA A 78 9.42 0.89 -3.31
C ALA A 78 10.63 1.02 -4.22
N GLN A 79 10.46 0.72 -5.51
CA GLN A 79 11.50 0.91 -6.51
C GLN A 79 11.92 2.38 -6.62
N ARG A 80 10.98 3.33 -6.55
CA ARG A 80 11.28 4.77 -6.61
C ARG A 80 11.96 5.32 -5.37
N LEU A 81 11.58 4.82 -4.19
CA LEU A 81 12.20 5.21 -2.92
C LEU A 81 13.54 4.50 -2.69
N GLY A 82 13.83 3.43 -3.43
CA GLY A 82 15.05 2.64 -3.28
C GLY A 82 15.02 1.74 -2.04
N VAL A 83 13.83 1.28 -1.64
CA VAL A 83 13.61 0.51 -0.40
C VAL A 83 13.07 -0.88 -0.70
N GLY A 84 13.19 -1.79 0.27
CA GLY A 84 12.61 -3.12 0.15
C GLY A 84 11.07 -3.11 0.15
N PHE A 85 10.46 -4.12 -0.46
CA PHE A 85 9.01 -4.33 -0.44
C PHE A 85 8.67 -5.69 0.18
N VAL A 86 7.70 -5.71 1.11
CA VAL A 86 7.19 -6.92 1.76
C VAL A 86 5.71 -7.10 1.46
N LEU A 87 5.34 -8.36 1.18
CA LEU A 87 3.97 -8.78 0.94
C LEU A 87 3.32 -9.19 2.25
N VAL A 88 2.23 -8.53 2.62
CA VAL A 88 1.30 -9.02 3.64
C VAL A 88 0.14 -9.72 2.95
N ARG A 89 -0.06 -11.00 3.25
CA ARG A 89 -1.15 -11.81 2.67
C ARG A 89 -2.01 -12.44 3.74
N LYS A 90 -3.22 -12.86 3.39
CA LYS A 90 -4.07 -13.67 4.28
C LYS A 90 -3.34 -14.96 4.69
N LYS A 91 -3.67 -15.46 5.89
CA LYS A 91 -3.08 -16.69 6.43
C LYS A 91 -3.11 -17.84 5.42
N GLY A 92 -1.99 -18.55 5.31
CA GLY A 92 -1.83 -19.72 4.43
C GLY A 92 -1.53 -19.39 2.97
N LYS A 93 -1.23 -18.12 2.63
CA LYS A 93 -0.86 -17.70 1.26
C LYS A 93 0.63 -17.42 1.06
N LEU A 94 1.43 -17.44 2.12
CA LEU A 94 2.87 -17.29 2.07
C LEU A 94 3.54 -18.60 2.50
N PRO A 95 4.56 -19.08 1.77
CA PRO A 95 5.35 -20.23 2.18
C PRO A 95 6.29 -19.86 3.33
N GLY A 96 6.70 -20.86 4.12
CA GLY A 96 7.69 -20.71 5.19
C GLY A 96 7.14 -20.23 6.53
N ALA A 97 8.04 -19.81 7.41
CA ALA A 97 7.69 -19.25 8.71
C ALA A 97 7.01 -17.88 8.54
N THR A 98 5.88 -17.69 9.20
CA THR A 98 5.07 -16.47 9.08
C THR A 98 4.62 -15.98 10.45
N VAL A 99 4.61 -14.66 10.63
CA VAL A 99 3.95 -14.00 11.78
C VAL A 99 2.57 -13.54 11.34
N SER A 100 1.59 -13.83 12.19
CA SER A 100 0.18 -13.49 11.95
C SER A 100 -0.26 -12.38 12.89
N LEU A 101 -0.85 -11.33 12.33
CA LEU A 101 -1.55 -10.30 13.08
C LEU A 101 -3.05 -10.39 12.74
N ALA A 102 -3.87 -10.58 13.77
CA ALA A 102 -5.32 -10.53 13.66
C ALA A 102 -5.78 -9.14 14.08
N TYR A 103 -6.62 -8.52 13.25
CA TYR A 103 -7.32 -7.29 13.61
C TYR A 103 -8.78 -7.44 13.21
N ASP A 104 -9.66 -6.88 14.03
CA ASP A 104 -11.09 -6.93 13.81
C ASP A 104 -11.50 -5.82 12.85
N LEU A 105 -12.30 -6.17 11.85
CA LEU A 105 -12.97 -5.21 10.98
C LEU A 105 -14.42 -5.08 11.41
N GLU A 106 -15.04 -3.97 11.04
CA GLU A 106 -16.45 -3.62 11.30
C GLU A 106 -17.44 -4.72 10.83
N TYR A 107 -17.03 -5.57 9.89
CA TYR A 107 -17.80 -6.72 9.41
C TYR A 107 -16.96 -8.01 9.30
N GLY A 108 -16.20 -8.34 10.36
CA GLY A 108 -15.58 -9.65 10.57
C GLY A 108 -14.08 -9.61 10.90
N THR A 109 -13.52 -10.72 11.37
CA THR A 109 -12.08 -10.82 11.69
C THR A 109 -11.28 -11.23 10.44
N VAL A 110 -10.30 -10.43 10.04
CA VAL A 110 -9.35 -10.80 8.98
C VAL A 110 -7.98 -10.99 9.61
N ARG A 111 -7.39 -12.18 9.36
CA ARG A 111 -6.03 -12.50 9.81
C ARG A 111 -5.05 -12.36 8.67
N ASN A 112 -4.20 -11.35 8.75
CA ASN A 112 -3.10 -11.15 7.83
C ASN A 112 -1.82 -11.77 8.38
N THR A 113 -0.95 -12.15 7.46
CA THR A 113 0.32 -12.83 7.72
C THR A 113 1.41 -12.23 6.87
N VAL A 114 2.59 -12.12 7.46
CA VAL A 114 3.85 -11.75 6.81
C VAL A 114 4.86 -12.87 6.99
N ILE A 115 5.77 -13.03 6.06
CA ILE A 115 6.93 -13.92 6.24
C ILE A 115 7.88 -13.34 7.30
N THR A 116 8.44 -14.20 8.16
CA THR A 116 9.44 -13.81 9.17
C THR A 116 10.85 -13.71 8.60
N GLU A 117 11.68 -12.95 9.32
CA GLU A 117 12.98 -12.36 8.95
C GLU A 117 14.05 -13.27 8.32
N GLU A 118 13.96 -14.60 8.37
CA GLU A 118 15.03 -15.44 7.79
C GLU A 118 15.12 -15.42 6.25
N GLN A 119 14.14 -14.85 5.55
CA GLN A 119 14.12 -14.83 4.07
C GLN A 119 14.07 -13.42 3.48
N HIS A 120 13.97 -12.36 4.29
CA HIS A 120 13.97 -10.97 3.82
C HIS A 120 15.27 -10.29 4.23
N SER A 121 16.38 -10.73 3.66
CA SER A 121 17.64 -9.98 3.77
C SER A 121 17.49 -8.67 2.99
N ALA A 122 17.44 -7.56 3.71
CA ALA A 122 17.52 -6.24 3.10
C ALA A 122 18.88 -6.12 2.39
N PRO A 123 18.95 -5.78 1.09
CA PRO A 123 20.22 -5.53 0.46
C PRO A 123 20.71 -4.14 0.89
N CYS A 124 21.75 -4.17 1.73
CA CYS A 124 22.66 -3.08 2.08
C CYS A 124 22.14 -2.01 3.07
N GLY A 125 22.73 -2.02 4.29
CA GLY A 125 22.87 -0.82 5.13
C GLY A 125 22.40 -0.96 6.57
N SER A 126 23.25 -1.55 7.44
CA SER A 126 23.18 -1.63 8.91
C SER A 126 22.02 -2.43 9.56
N PRO A 127 22.30 -3.40 10.45
CA PRO A 127 21.30 -4.08 11.25
C PRO A 127 20.87 -3.16 12.41
N GLY A 128 19.96 -2.23 12.11
CA GLY A 128 19.22 -1.46 13.11
C GLY A 128 17.78 -1.99 13.24
N PRO A 129 17.08 -1.75 14.36
CA PRO A 129 15.65 -2.04 14.43
C PRO A 129 14.91 -1.30 13.32
N LEU A 130 13.98 -1.98 12.62
CA LEU A 130 13.10 -1.37 11.62
C LEU A 130 12.41 -0.15 12.24
N ARG A 131 12.72 1.06 11.75
CA ARG A 131 12.27 2.29 12.41
C ARG A 131 10.92 2.79 11.92
N HIS A 132 10.62 2.64 10.62
CA HIS A 132 9.35 3.11 10.07
C HIS A 132 8.82 2.22 8.95
N LEU A 133 7.64 1.63 9.18
CA LEU A 133 6.91 0.81 8.23
C LEU A 133 5.79 1.62 7.57
N LEU A 134 5.81 1.74 6.24
CA LEU A 134 4.70 2.35 5.50
C LEU A 134 3.84 1.28 4.84
N ALA A 135 2.56 1.20 5.22
CA ALA A 135 1.59 0.29 4.60
C ALA A 135 0.85 0.97 3.44
N ALA A 136 1.02 0.46 2.23
CA ALA A 136 0.25 0.88 1.06
C ALA A 136 -0.96 -0.04 0.87
N GLY A 137 -2.16 0.42 1.26
CA GLY A 137 -3.42 -0.27 1.01
C GLY A 137 -4.57 0.20 1.89
N HIS A 138 -5.79 0.22 1.36
CA HIS A 138 -7.00 0.49 2.13
C HIS A 138 -7.63 -0.83 2.59
N GLN A 139 -7.61 -1.08 3.90
CA GLN A 139 -8.53 -1.99 4.58
C GLN A 139 -9.46 -1.09 5.39
N ASN A 140 -10.77 -1.20 5.20
CA ASN A 140 -11.74 -0.38 5.92
C ASN A 140 -11.57 -0.59 7.43
N GLN A 141 -10.85 0.30 8.10
CA GLN A 141 -10.83 0.41 9.54
C GLN A 141 -11.85 1.47 9.93
N ALA A 142 -12.89 1.06 10.66
CA ALA A 142 -13.55 1.94 11.61
C ALA A 142 -12.95 1.58 12.98
N GLY A 143 -12.22 2.50 13.61
CA GLY A 143 -11.73 2.31 14.97
C GLY A 143 -10.31 2.83 15.19
N SER A 144 -10.25 4.04 15.75
CA SER A 144 -9.08 4.60 16.44
C SER A 144 -8.54 3.58 17.46
N THR A 145 -7.42 2.93 17.15
CA THR A 145 -6.51 2.41 18.18
C THR A 145 -5.09 2.64 17.73
N HIS A 146 -4.44 3.61 18.38
CA HIS A 146 -3.00 3.81 18.33
C HIS A 146 -2.31 2.52 18.81
N HIS A 147 -1.63 1.82 17.90
CA HIS A 147 -0.53 0.95 18.29
C HIS A 147 0.70 1.38 17.51
N GLU A 148 1.58 2.05 18.24
CA GLU A 148 2.97 2.26 17.90
C GLU A 148 3.62 0.88 17.75
N VAL A 149 4.23 0.64 16.58
CA VAL A 149 5.22 -0.42 16.37
C VAL A 149 6.41 0.22 15.70
#